data_AF-A0A850DKX1-F1
#
_entry.id   AF-A0A850DKX1-F1
#
_cell.length_a   1.000
_cell.length_b   1.000
_cell.length_c   1.000
_cell.angle_alpha   90.00
_cell.angle_beta   90.00
_cell.angle_gamma   90.00
#
_symmetry.space_group_name_H-M   'P 1'
#
loop_
_entity.id
_entity.type
_entity.pdbx_description
1 polymer ?
#
loop_
_entity_poly.entity_id
_entity_poly.type
_entity_poly.pdbx_seq_one_letter_code
_entity_poly.pdbx_strand_id
1 'polypeptide(L)'
;MTNDAAGQTERLLAERLSAWTGPGAPRGVACVGAALPADGARVGALVWTPAHCVVIDVVPLSDHRDGDLAIPRHGPWSVDGRPVISTAAGRTPLDQAESRLRAVQAWLGD
;
A
#
# COMPACT_ATOMS: atom_id res chain seq x y z
N MET A 1 -19.97 -6.72 -9.49
CA MET A 1 -20.42 -5.66 -8.55
C MET A 1 -19.26 -5.28 -7.61
N THR A 2 -18.08 -5.00 -8.18
CA THR A 2 -16.78 -5.03 -7.47
C THR A 2 -16.00 -3.72 -7.57
N ASN A 3 -16.59 -2.68 -8.18
CA ASN A 3 -15.90 -1.43 -8.48
C ASN A 3 -15.94 -0.42 -7.31
N ASP A 4 -16.95 -0.52 -6.44
CA ASP A 4 -17.21 0.52 -5.43
C ASP A 4 -16.19 0.49 -4.28
N ALA A 5 -15.79 -0.70 -3.81
CA ALA A 5 -14.83 -0.83 -2.70
C ALA A 5 -13.39 -0.43 -3.11
N ALA A 6 -12.98 -0.79 -4.34
CA ALA A 6 -11.68 -0.40 -4.87
C ALA A 6 -11.63 1.12 -5.11
N GLY A 7 -12.66 1.69 -5.74
CA GLY A 7 -12.77 3.14 -5.95
C GLY A 7 -12.84 3.93 -4.64
N GLN A 8 -13.52 3.42 -3.62
CA GLN A 8 -13.55 4.04 -2.30
C GLN A 8 -12.18 4.03 -1.62
N THR A 9 -11.44 2.92 -1.72
CA THR A 9 -10.09 2.80 -1.18
C THR A 9 -9.14 3.80 -1.86
N GLU A 10 -9.18 3.88 -3.19
CA GLU A 10 -8.38 4.82 -3.98
C GLU A 10 -8.71 6.28 -3.60
N ARG A 11 -9.99 6.61 -3.47
CA ARG A 11 -10.42 7.94 -3.03
C ARG A 11 -9.89 8.31 -1.65
N LEU A 12 -10.05 7.42 -0.66
CA LEU A 12 -9.56 7.65 0.69
C LEU A 12 -8.03 7.80 0.72
N LEU A 13 -7.32 7.04 -0.10
CA LEU A 13 -5.87 7.18 -0.22
C LEU A 13 -5.47 8.54 -0.82
N ALA A 14 -6.15 8.99 -1.87
CA ALA A 14 -5.92 10.32 -2.47
C ALA A 14 -6.21 11.44 -1.46
N GLU A 15 -7.30 11.34 -0.70
CA GLU A 15 -7.64 12.29 0.36
C GLU A 15 -6.56 12.29 1.46
N ARG A 16 -6.05 11.13 1.87
CA ARG A 16 -4.97 11.03 2.86
C ARG A 16 -3.65 11.61 2.38
N LEU A 17 -3.26 11.31 1.13
CA LEU A 17 -2.01 11.82 0.54
C LEU A 17 -2.06 13.33 0.35
N SER A 18 -3.20 13.90 -0.04
CA SER A 18 -3.35 15.35 -0.19
C SER A 18 -3.32 16.10 1.15
N ALA A 19 -3.68 15.45 2.25
CA ALA A 19 -3.57 16.01 3.59
C ALA A 19 -2.14 15.96 4.18
N TRP A 20 -1.21 15.23 3.57
CA TRP A 20 0.18 15.19 4.02
C TRP A 20 0.85 16.54 3.79
N THR A 21 1.12 17.24 4.89
CA THR A 21 1.77 18.55 4.90
C THR A 21 2.89 18.55 5.93
N GLY A 22 3.82 19.51 5.80
CA GLY A 22 4.95 19.67 6.72
C GLY A 22 6.26 19.02 6.27
N PRO A 23 7.30 19.05 7.13
CA PRO A 23 8.69 18.74 6.73
C PRO A 23 8.93 17.29 6.25
N GLY A 24 8.09 16.34 6.69
CA GLY A 24 8.17 14.93 6.29
C GLY A 24 7.22 14.53 5.16
N ALA A 25 6.41 15.46 4.65
CA ALA A 25 5.51 15.15 3.55
C ALA A 25 6.31 14.98 2.24
N PRO A 26 6.11 13.89 1.49
CA PRO A 26 6.78 13.69 0.23
C PRO A 26 6.38 14.81 -0.74
N ARG A 27 7.37 15.59 -1.18
CA ARG A 27 7.19 16.60 -2.23
C ARG A 27 7.20 15.87 -3.56
N GLY A 28 6.10 15.86 -4.30
CA GLY A 28 6.03 15.02 -5.48
C GLY A 28 4.67 14.90 -6.16
N VAL A 29 4.60 13.98 -7.12
CA VAL A 29 3.37 13.59 -7.80
C VAL A 29 2.98 12.19 -7.34
N ALA A 30 1.74 12.04 -6.88
CA ALA A 30 1.18 10.75 -6.50
C ALA A 30 0.22 10.23 -7.57
N CYS A 31 0.38 8.96 -7.96
CA CYS A 31 -0.56 8.22 -8.79
C CYS A 31 -1.19 7.10 -7.96
N VAL A 32 -2.51 7.15 -7.76
CA VAL A 32 -3.28 6.18 -6.98
C VAL A 32 -3.81 5.07 -7.87
N GLY A 33 -3.81 3.83 -7.40
CA GLY A 33 -4.26 2.66 -8.15
C GLY A 33 -3.34 2.33 -9.34
N ALA A 34 -2.06 2.68 -9.25
CA ALA A 34 -1.12 2.53 -10.36
C ALA A 34 -0.97 1.05 -10.74
N ALA A 35 -1.14 0.75 -12.03
CA ALA A 35 -0.85 -0.56 -12.59
C ALA A 35 0.66 -0.70 -12.83
N LEU A 36 1.23 -1.82 -12.38
CA LEU A 36 2.60 -2.19 -12.63
C LEU A 36 2.72 -2.83 -14.02
N PRO A 37 3.72 -2.46 -14.83
CA PRO A 37 3.82 -2.92 -16.23
C PRO A 37 4.06 -4.43 -16.38
N ALA A 38 4.70 -5.06 -15.39
CA ALA A 38 5.22 -6.42 -15.51
C ALA A 38 4.13 -7.51 -15.55
N ASP A 39 3.05 -7.33 -14.78
CA ASP A 39 2.01 -8.34 -14.57
C ASP A 39 0.60 -7.73 -14.47
N GLY A 40 0.46 -6.41 -14.65
CA GLY A 40 -0.79 -5.70 -14.44
C GLY A 40 -1.22 -5.61 -12.97
N ALA A 41 -0.39 -6.04 -12.01
CA ALA A 41 -0.67 -5.91 -10.60
C ALA A 41 -0.79 -4.42 -10.22
N ARG A 42 -1.72 -4.10 -9.33
CA ARG A 42 -1.92 -2.72 -8.85
C ARG A 42 -1.23 -2.52 -7.50
N VAL A 43 -0.68 -1.32 -7.33
CA VAL A 43 -0.29 -0.79 -6.03
C VAL A 43 -1.29 0.29 -5.60
N GLY A 44 -1.38 0.52 -4.29
CA GLY A 44 -2.25 1.56 -3.74
C GLY A 44 -1.87 2.94 -4.28
N ALA A 45 -0.59 3.31 -4.20
CA ALA A 45 -0.07 4.49 -4.88
C ALA A 45 1.43 4.39 -5.21
N LEU A 46 1.85 5.16 -6.21
CA LEU A 46 3.24 5.52 -6.45
C LEU A 46 3.39 7.02 -6.17
N VAL A 47 4.38 7.40 -5.37
CA VAL A 47 4.72 8.80 -5.10
C VAL A 47 6.11 9.10 -5.64
N TRP A 48 6.17 9.90 -6.69
CA TRP A 48 7.41 10.37 -7.29
C TRP A 48 7.85 11.66 -6.63
N THR A 49 8.92 11.59 -5.85
CA THR A 49 9.62 12.76 -5.32
C THR A 49 10.85 13.07 -6.17
N PRO A 50 11.44 14.27 -6.07
CA PRO A 50 12.67 14.59 -6.81
C PRO A 50 13.84 13.63 -6.59
N ALA A 51 13.88 12.95 -5.43
CA ALA A 51 15.01 12.08 -5.06
C ALA A 51 14.64 10.59 -5.01
N HIS A 52 13.35 10.25 -4.87
CA HIS A 52 12.90 8.89 -4.56
C HIS A 52 11.55 8.57 -5.19
N CYS A 53 11.35 7.29 -5.51
CA CYS A 53 10.03 6.72 -5.75
C CYS A 53 9.58 5.96 -4.50
N VAL A 54 8.41 6.32 -3.97
CA VAL A 54 7.78 5.64 -2.82
C VAL A 54 6.63 4.79 -3.33
N VAL A 55 6.66 3.50 -3.02
CA VAL A 55 5.56 2.56 -3.31
C VAL A 55 4.70 2.43 -2.07
N ILE A 56 3.41 2.71 -2.20
CA ILE A 56 2.44 2.56 -1.12
C ILE A 56 1.50 1.41 -1.48
N ASP A 57 1.46 0.42 -0.62
CA ASP A 57 0.56 -0.70 -0.75
C ASP A 57 -0.60 -0.58 0.24
N VAL A 58 -1.81 -0.89 -0.20
CA VAL A 58 -3.01 -0.81 0.63
C VAL A 58 -3.64 -2.18 0.69
N VAL A 59 -3.64 -2.76 1.89
CA VAL A 59 -4.25 -4.05 2.15
C VAL A 59 -5.53 -3.82 2.95
N PRO A 60 -6.72 -4.09 2.38
CA PRO A 60 -7.95 -3.99 3.14
C PRO A 60 -7.98 -5.08 4.21
N LEU A 61 -8.40 -4.70 5.41
CA LEU A 61 -8.66 -5.65 6.48
C LEU A 61 -10.05 -6.25 6.25
N SER A 62 -10.16 -7.56 6.46
CA SER A 62 -11.42 -8.30 6.27
C SER A 62 -12.50 -7.88 7.27
N ASP A 63 -12.08 -7.31 8.39
CA ASP A 63 -12.94 -6.86 9.48
C ASP A 63 -12.38 -5.58 10.14
N HIS A 64 -13.30 -4.73 10.61
CA HIS A 64 -12.94 -3.56 11.41
C HIS A 64 -12.52 -4.01 12.81
N ARG A 65 -11.37 -3.50 13.28
CA ARG A 65 -10.78 -3.83 14.59
C ARG A 65 -10.21 -2.55 15.19
N ASP A 66 -10.63 -2.25 16.41
CA ASP A 66 -9.97 -1.25 17.26
C ASP A 66 -8.84 -1.91 18.06
N GLY A 67 -7.83 -1.11 18.44
CA GLY A 67 -6.70 -1.55 19.26
C GLY A 67 -5.34 -1.21 18.64
N ASP A 68 -4.28 -1.72 19.27
CA ASP A 68 -2.91 -1.44 18.85
C ASP A 68 -2.48 -2.42 17.74
N LEU A 69 -2.09 -1.87 16.59
CA LEU A 69 -1.59 -2.64 15.46
C LEU A 69 -0.11 -3.00 15.67
N ALA A 70 0.16 -4.28 15.92
CA ALA A 70 1.51 -4.83 15.95
C ALA A 70 1.94 -5.30 14.54
N ILE A 71 3.03 -4.72 14.05
CA ILE A 71 3.61 -4.96 12.72
C ILE A 71 5.01 -5.56 12.89
N PRO A 72 5.13 -6.90 13.08
CA PRO A 72 6.44 -7.52 13.13
C PRO A 72 7.09 -7.51 11.74
N ARG A 73 8.43 -7.49 11.70
CA ARG A 73 9.20 -7.63 10.46
C ARG A 73 8.93 -8.96 9.76
N HIS A 74 8.65 -10.01 10.52
CA HIS A 74 8.33 -11.34 9.99
C HIS A 74 7.09 -11.90 10.71
N GLY A 75 6.16 -12.45 9.92
CA GLY A 75 4.98 -13.16 10.42
C GLY A 75 3.74 -12.28 10.71
N PRO A 76 2.77 -12.86 11.45
CA PRO A 76 1.54 -12.26 11.95
C PRO A 76 1.42 -10.76 12.12
N TRP A 77 0.71 -10.01 11.27
CA TRP A 77 0.20 -8.73 11.78
C TRP A 77 -0.92 -9.03 12.79
N SER A 78 -1.01 -8.27 13.87
CA SER A 78 -2.05 -8.46 14.88
C SER A 78 -2.57 -7.15 15.43
N VAL A 79 -3.82 -7.14 15.86
CA VAL A 79 -4.42 -6.06 16.64
C VAL A 79 -4.75 -6.64 18.02
N ASP A 80 -4.15 -6.09 19.08
CA ASP A 80 -4.26 -6.61 20.45
C ASP A 80 -4.00 -8.12 20.57
N GLY A 81 -2.97 -8.59 19.86
CA GLY A 81 -2.56 -10.00 19.85
C GLY A 81 -3.44 -10.93 19.01
N ARG A 82 -4.50 -10.42 18.37
CA ARG A 82 -5.33 -11.20 17.44
C ARG A 82 -4.82 -11.03 16.00
N PRO A 83 -4.51 -12.12 15.27
CA PRO A 83 -4.04 -12.03 13.90
C PRO A 83 -5.02 -11.28 12.99
N VAL A 84 -4.44 -10.44 12.13
CA VAL A 84 -5.17 -9.76 11.06
C VAL A 84 -5.27 -10.71 9.87
N ILE A 85 -6.50 -10.98 9.41
CA ILE A 85 -6.71 -11.73 8.17
C ILE A 85 -6.71 -10.72 7.02
N SER A 86 -5.61 -10.70 6.28
CA SER A 86 -5.49 -9.96 5.03
C SER A 86 -6.15 -10.73 3.90
N THR A 87 -6.81 -10.03 2.98
CA THR A 87 -7.45 -10.64 1.79
C THR A 87 -6.45 -11.21 0.79
N ALA A 88 -5.16 -10.92 0.94
CA ALA A 88 -4.10 -11.47 0.12
C ALA A 88 -3.59 -12.79 0.70
N ALA A 89 -3.80 -13.87 -0.05
CA ALA A 89 -3.54 -15.25 0.34
C ALA A 89 -2.12 -15.46 0.92
N GLY A 90 -2.05 -15.76 2.22
CA GLY A 90 -0.88 -16.36 2.88
C GLY A 90 0.40 -15.52 2.98
N ARG A 91 0.39 -14.25 2.54
CA ARG A 91 1.55 -13.34 2.61
C ARG A 91 1.26 -12.18 3.55
N THR A 92 2.24 -11.76 4.33
CA THR A 92 2.11 -10.53 5.12
C THR A 92 2.02 -9.33 4.17
N PRO A 93 1.41 -8.20 4.58
CA PRO A 93 1.43 -6.98 3.79
C PRO A 93 2.85 -6.51 3.46
N LEU A 94 3.83 -6.80 4.32
CA LEU A 94 5.25 -6.48 4.07
C LEU A 94 5.82 -7.33 2.92
N ASP A 95 5.58 -8.64 2.91
CA ASP A 95 6.05 -9.52 1.81
C ASP A 95 5.49 -9.07 0.45
N GLN A 96 4.24 -8.60 0.45
CA GLN A 96 3.60 -8.05 -0.74
C GLN A 96 4.22 -6.71 -1.17
N ALA A 97 4.44 -5.81 -0.22
CA ALA A 97 5.08 -4.52 -0.48
C ALA A 97 6.51 -4.71 -1.02
N GLU A 98 7.28 -5.66 -0.47
CA GLU A 98 8.61 -6.00 -0.98
C GLU A 98 8.56 -6.56 -2.40
N SER A 99 7.62 -7.48 -2.69
CA SER A 99 7.44 -8.01 -4.04
C SER A 99 7.09 -6.91 -5.05
N ARG A 100 6.18 -6.00 -4.68
CA ARG A 100 5.76 -4.85 -5.52
C ARG A 100 6.89 -3.85 -5.70
N LEU A 101 7.68 -3.58 -4.65
CA LEU A 101 8.86 -2.72 -4.74
C LEU A 101 9.89 -3.28 -5.71
N ARG A 102 10.19 -4.59 -5.65
CA ARG A 102 11.10 -5.25 -6.59
C ARG A 102 10.60 -5.14 -8.04
N ALA A 103 9.29 -5.28 -8.26
CA ALA A 103 8.71 -5.12 -9.59
C ALA A 103 8.86 -3.68 -10.12
N VAL A 104 8.66 -2.67 -9.27
CA VAL A 104 8.90 -1.26 -9.63
C VAL A 104 10.39 -0.99 -9.92
N GLN A 105 11.29 -1.54 -9.11
CA GLN A 105 12.72 -1.39 -9.30
C GLN A 105 13.21 -2.02 -10.62
N ALA A 106 12.70 -3.21 -10.96
CA ALA A 106 12.99 -3.85 -12.23
C ALA A 106 12.53 -2.97 -13.40
N TRP A 107 11.30 -2.45 -13.34
CA TRP A 107 10.75 -1.56 -14.37
C TRP A 107 11.56 -0.27 -14.55
N LEU A 108 12.10 0.32 -13.48
CA LEU A 108 12.91 1.54 -13.59
C LEU A 108 14.34 1.30 -14.07
N GLY A 109 14.82 0.05 -14.01
CA GLY A 109 16.16 -0.32 -14.46
C GLY A 109 16.25 -0.69 -15.94
N ASP A 110 15.10 -0.92 -16.59
CA ASP A 110 14.94 -1.19 -18.03
C ASP A 110 14.78 0.12 -18.84
#